data_AF-A0A2E3AT67-F1
#
_entry.id   AF-A0A2E3AT67-F1
#
_cell.length_a   1.000
_cell.length_b   1.000
_cell.length_c   1.000
_cell.angle_alpha   90.00
_cell.angle_beta   90.00
_cell.angle_gamma   90.00
#
_symmetry.space_group_name_H-M   'P 1'
#
loop_
_entity.id
_entity.type
_entity.pdbx_description
1 polymer ?
#
loop_
_entity_poly.entity_id
_entity_poly.type
_entity_poly.pdbx_seq_one_letter_code
_entity_poly.pdbx_strand_id
1 'polypeptide(L)'
;GSEIPTLKSPSVSSMTRLTASSFRPCSASDPSGEYAFVKLRYKAPGAEESVLLERPVTQADRVASVAAAPQWARFATAVAGYGEMLKGGEALSAEFGWEDIRNLANGAKGPDAFGYRAEFVQLTRLAETAEAQAALNRPGHEE
;
A
#
# COMPACT_ATOMS: atom_id res chain seq x y z
N GLY A 1 45.93 44.01 -10.90
CA GLY A 1 45.41 42.77 -11.48
C GLY A 1 45.48 41.68 -10.44
N SER A 2 44.33 41.15 -10.03
CA SER A 2 44.23 39.90 -9.28
C SER A 2 42.79 39.41 -9.42
N GLU A 3 42.55 38.51 -10.36
CA GLU A 3 41.27 37.83 -10.57
C GLU A 3 41.09 36.72 -9.54
N ILE A 4 39.89 36.62 -8.97
CA ILE A 4 39.49 35.53 -8.07
C ILE A 4 38.88 34.43 -8.96
N PRO A 5 39.39 33.17 -8.94
CA PRO A 5 38.78 32.11 -9.71
C PRO A 5 37.45 31.68 -9.07
N THR A 6 36.36 31.85 -9.82
CA THR A 6 35.02 31.37 -9.46
C THR A 6 34.97 29.84 -9.53
N LEU A 7 34.65 29.21 -8.39
CA LEU A 7 34.42 27.77 -8.29
C LEU A 7 33.12 27.40 -9.01
N LYS A 8 33.22 26.47 -9.96
CA LYS A 8 32.08 25.93 -10.71
C LYS A 8 31.29 24.97 -9.82
N SER A 9 30.04 25.30 -9.53
CA SER A 9 29.10 24.45 -8.79
C SER A 9 28.87 23.12 -9.52
N PRO A 10 28.84 21.96 -8.83
CA PRO A 10 28.48 20.70 -9.44
C PRO A 10 26.98 20.69 -9.79
N SER A 11 26.67 20.36 -11.04
CA SER A 11 25.32 20.13 -11.53
C SER A 11 24.74 18.89 -10.84
N VAL A 12 23.73 19.08 -9.99
CA VAL A 12 22.96 17.98 -9.41
C VAL A 12 22.12 17.39 -10.53
N SER A 13 22.43 16.15 -10.93
CA SER A 13 21.64 15.42 -11.93
C SER A 13 20.21 15.27 -11.43
N SER A 14 19.27 15.82 -12.20
CA SER A 14 17.84 15.73 -11.94
C SER A 14 17.41 14.30 -11.66
N MET A 15 16.84 14.07 -10.47
CA MET A 15 16.22 12.82 -10.08
C MET A 15 14.96 12.64 -10.96
N THR A 16 15.06 11.79 -11.98
CA THR A 16 13.94 11.44 -12.85
C THR A 16 12.84 10.83 -12.00
N ARG A 17 11.70 11.53 -11.90
CA ARG A 17 10.50 11.00 -11.27
C ARG A 17 10.04 9.80 -12.08
N LEU A 18 9.87 8.66 -11.41
CA LEU A 18 9.13 7.53 -11.96
C LEU A 18 7.71 8.03 -12.26
N THR A 19 7.42 8.26 -13.53
CA THR A 19 6.07 8.56 -13.97
C THR A 19 5.25 7.29 -13.81
N ALA A 20 4.19 7.36 -13.00
CA ALA A 20 3.20 6.30 -12.93
C ALA A 20 2.63 6.11 -14.35
N SER A 21 2.92 4.97 -14.96
CA SER A 21 2.28 4.56 -16.20
C SER A 21 0.78 4.52 -15.93
N SER A 22 0.02 5.18 -16.80
CA SER A 22 -1.43 5.30 -16.70
C SER A 22 -2.06 3.91 -16.56
N PHE A 23 -2.63 3.63 -15.39
CA PHE A 23 -3.54 2.50 -15.23
C PHE A 23 -4.78 2.80 -16.08
N ARG A 24 -4.80 2.23 -17.29
CA ARG A 24 -6.00 2.16 -18.10
C ARG A 24 -6.94 1.17 -17.42
N PRO A 25 -8.15 1.56 -16.97
CA PRO A 25 -9.12 0.57 -16.53
C PRO A 25 -9.47 -0.29 -17.75
N CYS A 26 -9.11 -1.56 -17.69
CA CYS A 26 -9.49 -2.53 -18.70
C CYS A 26 -10.98 -2.85 -18.50
N SER A 27 -11.86 -2.10 -19.17
CA SER A 27 -13.27 -2.46 -19.30
C SER A 27 -13.41 -3.50 -20.41
N ALA A 28 -12.89 -4.69 -20.18
CA ALA A 28 -13.21 -5.88 -20.94
C ALA A 28 -13.05 -7.05 -19.99
N SER A 29 -14.14 -7.76 -19.71
CA SER A 29 -14.04 -9.10 -19.15
C SER A 29 -13.20 -9.92 -20.13
N ASP A 30 -11.95 -10.20 -19.75
CA ASP A 30 -11.08 -11.06 -20.56
C ASP A 30 -11.79 -12.43 -20.67
N PRO A 31 -12.11 -12.91 -21.88
CA PRO A 31 -12.80 -14.20 -22.06
C PRO A 31 -12.00 -15.39 -21.49
N SER A 32 -10.73 -15.18 -21.16
CA SER A 32 -9.87 -16.17 -20.49
C SER A 32 -10.10 -16.30 -18.97
N GLY A 33 -10.84 -15.39 -18.33
CA GLY A 33 -11.00 -15.38 -16.87
C GLY A 33 -9.74 -14.95 -16.10
N GLU A 34 -8.85 -14.21 -16.75
CA GLU A 34 -7.65 -13.61 -16.15
C GLU A 34 -7.98 -12.26 -15.47
N TYR A 35 -7.40 -12.03 -14.29
CA TYR A 35 -7.49 -10.77 -13.55
C TYR A 35 -6.27 -9.87 -13.77
N ALA A 36 -5.08 -10.44 -13.91
CA ALA A 36 -3.82 -9.73 -14.11
C ALA A 36 -2.72 -10.66 -14.61
N PHE A 37 -1.67 -10.11 -15.23
CA PHE A 37 -0.47 -10.85 -15.61
C PHE A 37 0.77 -10.32 -14.87
N VAL A 38 1.46 -11.19 -14.12
CA VAL A 38 2.66 -10.80 -13.36
C VAL A 38 3.93 -11.22 -14.10
N LYS A 39 4.84 -10.26 -14.30
CA LYS A 39 6.21 -10.49 -14.80
C LYS A 39 7.22 -9.96 -13.79
N LEU A 40 7.97 -10.86 -13.15
CA LEU A 40 8.98 -10.50 -12.17
C LEU A 40 10.32 -11.12 -12.54
N ARG A 41 11.37 -10.30 -12.69
CA ARG A 41 12.74 -10.80 -12.74
C ARG A 41 13.36 -10.71 -11.36
N TYR A 42 13.94 -11.80 -10.89
CA TYR A 42 14.67 -11.82 -9.63
C TYR A 42 16.02 -12.52 -9.78
N LYS A 43 16.95 -12.15 -8.90
CA LYS A 43 18.30 -12.71 -8.82
C LYS A 43 18.50 -13.20 -7.40
N ALA A 44 18.83 -14.48 -7.23
CA ALA A 44 19.10 -15.03 -5.90
C ALA A 44 20.44 -14.50 -5.36
N PRO A 45 20.63 -14.43 -4.02
CA PRO A 45 21.92 -14.08 -3.45
C PRO A 45 23.03 -15.00 -3.97
N GLY A 46 24.11 -14.42 -4.50
CA GLY A 46 25.24 -15.16 -5.07
C GLY A 46 25.01 -15.77 -6.46
N ALA A 47 23.83 -15.64 -7.06
CA ALA A 47 23.64 -15.99 -8.47
C ALA A 47 24.33 -14.95 -9.36
N GLU A 48 24.67 -15.32 -10.60
CA GLU A 48 25.14 -14.37 -11.61
C GLU A 48 24.00 -13.91 -12.54
N GLU A 49 23.06 -14.81 -12.83
CA GLU A 49 21.98 -14.59 -13.77
C GLU A 49 20.63 -14.32 -13.08
N SER A 50 19.76 -13.57 -13.77
CA SER A 50 18.41 -13.25 -13.30
C SER A 50 17.38 -14.16 -13.94
N VAL A 51 16.50 -14.73 -13.12
CA VAL A 51 15.39 -15.60 -13.56
C VAL A 51 14.15 -14.74 -13.83
N LEU A 52 13.44 -15.02 -14.91
CA LEU A 52 12.14 -14.41 -15.22
C LEU A 52 11.01 -15.33 -14.75
N LEU A 53 10.13 -14.79 -13.91
CA LEU A 53 8.88 -15.42 -13.49
C LEU A 53 7.73 -14.75 -14.24
N GLU A 54 6.95 -15.53 -14.99
CA GLU A 54 5.73 -15.09 -15.67
C GLU A 54 4.56 -15.93 -15.18
N ARG A 55 3.50 -15.26 -14.71
CA ARG A 55 2.34 -15.96 -14.15
C ARG A 55 1.05 -15.15 -14.34
N PRO A 56 0.01 -15.69 -14.99
CA PRO A 56 -1.32 -15.11 -14.96
C PRO A 56 -1.96 -15.28 -13.57
N VAL A 57 -2.75 -14.31 -13.16
CA VAL A 57 -3.61 -14.33 -11.98
C VAL A 57 -5.01 -14.61 -12.47
N THR A 58 -5.58 -15.73 -12.01
CA THR A 58 -6.84 -16.25 -12.55
C THR A 58 -7.84 -16.51 -11.42
N GLN A 59 -9.01 -17.03 -11.79
CA GLN A 59 -9.99 -17.48 -10.80
C GLN A 59 -9.47 -18.60 -9.86
N ALA A 60 -8.46 -19.37 -10.27
CA ALA A 60 -7.84 -20.39 -9.41
C ALA A 60 -7.05 -19.77 -8.23
N ASP A 61 -6.62 -18.51 -8.34
CA ASP A 61 -5.97 -17.77 -7.26
C ASP A 61 -6.97 -17.17 -6.26
N ARG A 62 -8.28 -17.24 -6.57
CA ARG A 62 -9.33 -16.68 -5.73
C ARG A 62 -9.60 -17.61 -4.55
N VAL A 63 -9.73 -17.00 -3.37
CA VAL A 63 -10.23 -17.69 -2.17
C VAL A 63 -11.70 -17.37 -1.95
N ALA A 64 -12.42 -18.29 -1.29
CA ALA A 64 -13.87 -18.16 -1.09
C ALA A 64 -14.29 -17.01 -0.17
N SER A 65 -13.41 -16.54 0.71
CA SER A 65 -13.67 -15.44 1.62
C SER A 65 -12.38 -14.76 2.04
N VAL A 66 -12.48 -13.55 2.59
CA VAL A 66 -11.33 -12.83 3.16
C VAL A 66 -10.68 -13.67 4.27
N ALA A 67 -11.46 -14.36 5.11
CA ALA A 67 -10.95 -15.21 6.18
C ALA A 67 -10.10 -16.39 5.67
N ALA A 68 -10.43 -16.93 4.49
CA ALA A 68 -9.67 -17.99 3.84
C ALA A 68 -8.39 -17.49 3.15
N ALA A 69 -8.22 -16.17 3.02
CA ALA A 69 -7.02 -15.62 2.41
C ALA A 69 -5.78 -15.86 3.28
N PRO A 70 -4.59 -15.99 2.65
CA PRO A 70 -3.34 -16.10 3.37
C PRO A 70 -3.17 -14.97 4.40
N GLN A 71 -2.55 -15.28 5.53
CA GLN A 71 -2.34 -14.33 6.62
C GLN A 71 -1.69 -13.03 6.15
N TRP A 72 -0.64 -13.13 5.31
CA TRP A 72 0.05 -11.96 4.78
C TRP A 72 -0.88 -11.07 3.94
N ALA A 73 -1.80 -11.67 3.18
CA ALA A 73 -2.72 -10.94 2.32
C ALA A 73 -3.75 -10.18 3.16
N ARG A 74 -4.36 -10.85 4.15
CA ARG A 74 -5.28 -10.22 5.09
C ARG A 74 -4.63 -9.05 5.82
N PHE A 75 -3.40 -9.22 6.30
CA PHE A 75 -2.69 -8.14 6.97
C PHE A 75 -2.35 -7.00 6.03
N ALA A 76 -1.89 -7.28 4.81
CA ALA A 76 -1.62 -6.26 3.80
C ALA A 76 -2.89 -5.46 3.44
N THR A 77 -4.04 -6.11 3.35
CA THR A 77 -5.34 -5.45 3.17
C THR A 77 -5.67 -4.52 4.34
N ALA A 78 -5.41 -4.93 5.58
CA ALA A 78 -5.59 -4.04 6.74
C ALA A 78 -4.70 -2.80 6.66
N VAL A 79 -3.43 -2.95 6.27
CA VAL A 79 -2.50 -1.82 6.07
C VAL A 79 -2.97 -0.89 4.94
N ALA A 80 -3.46 -1.44 3.84
CA ALA A 80 -4.02 -0.65 2.75
C ALA A 80 -5.27 0.14 3.20
N GLY A 81 -6.18 -0.51 3.93
CA GLY A 81 -7.35 0.14 4.51
C GLY A 81 -6.99 1.26 5.49
N TYR A 82 -5.98 1.04 6.35
CA TYR A 82 -5.44 2.09 7.22
C TYR A 82 -4.97 3.31 6.43
N GLY A 83 -4.20 3.10 5.37
CA GLY A 83 -3.72 4.18 4.51
C GLY A 83 -4.86 4.92 3.80
N GLU A 84 -5.93 4.22 3.42
CA GLU A 84 -7.11 4.82 2.80
C GLU A 84 -7.92 5.65 3.80
N MET A 85 -8.14 5.15 5.02
CA MET A 85 -8.81 5.89 6.09
C MET A 85 -8.06 7.19 6.44
N LEU A 86 -6.73 7.16 6.48
CA LEU A 86 -5.92 8.37 6.70
C LEU A 86 -6.09 9.44 5.60
N LYS A 87 -6.49 9.04 4.39
CA LYS A 87 -6.79 9.96 3.29
C LYS A 87 -8.25 10.43 3.28
N GLY A 88 -9.07 10.01 4.23
CA GLY A 88 -10.51 10.35 4.31
C GLY A 88 -11.45 9.21 3.89
N GLY A 89 -10.93 8.03 3.54
CA GLY A 89 -11.74 6.82 3.37
C GLY A 89 -12.63 6.77 2.13
N GLU A 90 -12.49 7.69 1.17
CA GLU A 90 -13.41 7.81 0.02
C GLU A 90 -13.46 6.56 -0.87
N ALA A 91 -12.37 5.79 -0.95
CA ALA A 91 -12.33 4.55 -1.73
C ALA A 91 -12.85 3.32 -0.96
N LEU A 92 -13.26 3.47 0.29
CA LEU A 92 -13.81 2.40 1.13
C LEU A 92 -15.33 2.41 1.09
N SER A 93 -15.94 1.25 1.31
CA SER A 93 -17.38 1.19 1.56
C SER A 93 -17.72 1.87 2.88
N ALA A 94 -18.91 2.45 3.01
CA ALA A 94 -19.36 3.11 4.24
C ALA A 94 -19.34 2.18 5.47
N GLU A 95 -19.45 0.87 5.26
CA GLU A 95 -19.40 -0.16 6.31
C GLU A 95 -17.98 -0.59 6.70
N PHE A 96 -16.94 -0.16 5.98
CA PHE A 96 -15.56 -0.58 6.22
C PHE A 96 -14.78 0.57 6.85
N GLY A 97 -14.54 0.47 8.17
CA GLY A 97 -13.91 1.52 8.96
C GLY A 97 -12.74 1.05 9.81
N TRP A 98 -12.41 1.86 10.82
CA TRP A 98 -11.31 1.59 11.75
C TRP A 98 -11.46 0.25 12.49
N GLU A 99 -12.68 -0.15 12.83
CA GLU A 99 -12.96 -1.42 13.47
C GLU A 99 -12.64 -2.61 12.56
N ASP A 100 -13.06 -2.58 11.30
CA ASP A 100 -12.81 -3.65 10.32
C ASP A 100 -11.32 -3.82 10.06
N ILE A 101 -10.60 -2.70 9.92
CA ILE A 101 -9.15 -2.69 9.77
C ILE A 101 -8.48 -3.35 10.98
N ARG A 102 -8.91 -3.01 12.21
CA ARG A 102 -8.40 -3.64 13.43
C ARG A 102 -8.71 -5.13 13.50
N ASN A 103 -9.93 -5.53 13.17
CA ASN A 103 -10.36 -6.92 13.21
C ASN A 103 -9.57 -7.75 12.19
N LEU A 104 -9.38 -7.22 10.99
CA LEU A 104 -8.58 -7.85 9.94
C LEU A 104 -7.09 -7.96 10.33
N ALA A 105 -6.52 -6.91 10.91
CA ALA A 105 -5.14 -6.90 11.40
C ALA A 105 -4.92 -7.89 12.53
N ASN A 106 -5.81 -7.91 13.54
CA ASN A 106 -5.72 -8.84 14.67
C ASN A 106 -5.87 -10.29 14.23
N GLY A 107 -6.85 -10.57 13.36
CA GLY A 107 -7.04 -11.91 12.79
C GLY A 107 -5.86 -12.39 11.94
N ALA A 108 -5.03 -11.46 11.44
CA ALA A 108 -3.87 -11.73 10.60
C ALA A 108 -2.51 -11.44 11.27
N LYS A 109 -2.49 -11.22 12.59
CA LYS A 109 -1.27 -10.83 13.31
C LYS A 109 -0.17 -11.90 13.27
N GLY A 110 -0.55 -13.16 13.45
CA GLY A 110 0.40 -14.28 13.44
C GLY A 110 1.52 -14.18 14.48
N PRO A 111 2.61 -14.95 14.28
CA PRO A 111 3.85 -14.80 15.05
C PRO A 111 4.46 -13.41 14.82
N ASP A 112 4.76 -12.71 15.90
CA ASP A 112 5.21 -11.32 15.87
C ASP A 112 6.33 -11.11 16.90
N ALA A 113 7.51 -11.66 16.59
CA ALA A 113 8.64 -11.71 17.54
C ALA A 113 9.13 -10.33 17.98
N PHE A 114 8.96 -9.32 17.13
CA PHE A 114 9.40 -7.94 17.37
C PHE A 114 8.25 -6.99 17.68
N GLY A 115 6.99 -7.46 17.67
CA GLY A 115 5.82 -6.66 18.05
C GLY A 115 5.29 -5.69 16.99
N TYR A 116 5.88 -5.63 15.79
CA TYR A 116 5.50 -4.63 14.77
C TYR A 116 4.04 -4.74 14.33
N ARG A 117 3.48 -5.95 14.28
CA ARG A 117 2.07 -6.12 13.87
C ARG A 117 1.13 -5.74 15.00
N ALA A 118 1.52 -5.97 16.25
CA ALA A 118 0.79 -5.46 17.41
C ALA A 118 0.85 -3.93 17.50
N GLU A 119 2.00 -3.32 17.20
CA GLU A 119 2.17 -1.87 17.14
C GLU A 119 1.27 -1.25 16.06
N PHE A 120 1.18 -1.86 14.87
CA PHE A 120 0.25 -1.42 13.84
C PHE A 120 -1.20 -1.39 14.33
N VAL A 121 -1.63 -2.40 15.09
CA VAL A 121 -2.98 -2.40 15.69
C VAL A 121 -3.15 -1.23 16.67
N GLN A 122 -2.12 -0.83 17.43
CA GLN A 122 -2.23 0.37 18.27
C GLN A 122 -2.30 1.66 17.44
N LEU A 123 -1.53 1.75 16.35
CA LEU A 123 -1.58 2.91 15.44
C LEU A 123 -2.99 3.15 14.87
N THR A 124 -3.72 2.10 14.53
CA THR A 124 -5.10 2.23 14.05
C THR A 124 -6.05 2.87 15.08
N ARG A 125 -5.83 2.62 16.39
CA ARG A 125 -6.63 3.23 17.47
C ARG A 125 -6.26 4.70 17.67
N LEU A 126 -4.97 5.00 17.58
CA LEU A 126 -4.46 6.37 17.68
C LEU A 126 -4.98 7.22 16.50
N ALA A 127 -5.01 6.65 15.30
CA ALA A 127 -5.54 7.33 14.11
C ALA A 127 -7.03 7.65 14.24
N GLU A 128 -7.86 6.70 14.69
CA GLU A 128 -9.29 6.93 14.97
C GLU A 128 -9.50 8.03 16.02
N THR A 129 -8.68 8.01 17.09
CA THR A 129 -8.73 9.05 18.12
C THR A 129 -8.35 10.41 17.55
N ALA A 130 -7.29 10.48 16.73
CA ALA A 130 -6.84 11.71 16.10
C ALA A 130 -7.88 12.29 15.13
N GLU A 131 -8.57 11.43 14.37
CA GLU A 131 -9.67 11.83 13.49
C GLU A 131 -10.83 12.42 14.30
N ALA A 132 -11.25 11.75 15.37
CA ALA A 132 -12.30 12.26 16.26
C ALA A 132 -11.94 13.63 16.86
N GLN A 133 -10.67 13.82 17.27
CA GLN A 133 -10.19 15.13 17.75
C GLN A 133 -10.19 16.19 16.66
N ALA A 134 -9.79 15.83 15.43
CA ALA A 134 -9.81 16.75 14.29
C ALA A 134 -11.25 17.19 13.94
N ALA A 135 -12.23 16.31 14.10
CA ALA A 135 -13.64 16.64 13.92
C ALA A 135 -14.15 17.65 14.96
N LEU A 136 -13.74 17.50 16.23
CA LEU A 136 -14.09 18.45 17.30
C LEU A 136 -13.43 19.82 17.12
N ASN A 137 -12.20 19.84 16.60
CA ASN A 137 -11.42 21.07 16.41
C ASN A 137 -11.77 21.83 15.14
N ARG A 138 -12.64 21.28 14.27
CA ARG A 138 -13.12 22.00 13.09
C ARG A 138 -14.14 23.03 13.58
N PRO A 139 -13.84 24.35 13.55
CA PRO A 139 -14.85 25.35 13.88
C PRO A 139 -16.05 25.11 12.96
N GLY A 140 -17.26 25.18 13.52
CA GLY A 140 -18.49 25.02 12.77
C GLY A 140 -18.40 25.84 11.49
N HIS A 141 -18.70 25.21 10.34
CA HIS A 141 -18.96 25.95 9.13
C HIS A 141 -20.10 26.92 9.46
N GLU A 142 -19.75 28.19 9.66
CA GLU A 142 -20.69 29.29 9.78
C GLU A 142 -21.54 29.30 8.50
N GLU A 143 -22.84 29.01 8.65
CA GLU A 143 -23.88 29.37 7.68
C GLU A 143 -24.14 30.88 7.71
#